data_AF-A0A7C4X4W5-F1
#
_entry.id   AF-A0A7C4X4W5-F1
#
_cell.length_a   1.000
_cell.length_b   1.000
_cell.length_c   1.000
_cell.angle_alpha   90.00
_cell.angle_beta   90.00
_cell.angle_gamma   90.00
#
_symmetry.space_group_name_H-M   'P 1'
#
loop_
_entity.id
_entity.type
_entity.pdbx_description
1 polymer ?
#
loop_
_entity_poly.entity_id
_entity_poly.type
_entity_poly.pdbx_seq_one_letter_code
_entity_poly.pdbx_strand_id
1 'polypeptide(L)'
;MSTRIIQALLCLTLLSGIAPSLWAAQEIILIFTGETHAMLYPCNCPIEPDGGVARRAAMIKQLRASNRNVLVVDSGGFFAGGLMDEYSQNTELDRLRTAVQVKAMSAMAYDAAAIADDEFNFGADFFSRMVSEASFPFVSANIPAQGPDLHGIKPFVIKRAGGLNIGIIGITGLFAQKKIPGISLEEPAAALQRTIKEVRAHGAEIIILLSHQGESEDLKLIEEVEGIDILVIGHSRMKEEISTKIRDTLILRPSWQGRRLGVLSFQVSDGKVSEYKATELRLSDKVFDDQTVKNFLPRCFSSVNCKLENSVGTCLNPGTMQAECRFSQASRVEVTVVVPRSCVTCDTAKTLSNIKHHIPGAAATYLYYPEPGTEKLLKELGINTLPAYLLDATAEKEEGFAALQDNLQKRGKFYFVNPRFSGFSYFAFRDRIKGRIDLFISLLDKDTDKVLEVTRPFNPEVHFLTVEGEGADAGMFSAIHGKGEVEECLRSVCVQKYYPEAFFDYLICRAKHKDSSWWEDCLAAEQLQPIRMCARGDEARRLLRENIGLNKELGVMFGPTFLIENQEIFATQGAPTKEQLSKILRR
;
A
#
# COMPACT_ATOMS: atom_id res chain seq x y z
N MET A 1 60.93 50.83 53.45
CA MET A 1 62.11 51.23 52.66
C MET A 1 62.00 50.52 51.31
N SER A 2 61.51 51.23 50.29
CA SER A 2 62.34 51.83 49.21
C SER A 2 62.41 50.86 48.02
N THR A 3 61.61 51.00 46.94
CA THR A 3 61.59 51.98 45.82
C THR A 3 62.09 51.37 44.50
N ARG A 4 61.40 51.74 43.40
CA ARG A 4 61.77 51.76 41.94
C ARG A 4 61.54 50.44 41.17
N ILE A 5 60.60 50.36 40.22
CA ILE A 5 60.50 50.96 38.85
C ILE A 5 61.56 50.40 37.87
N ILE A 6 61.11 49.72 36.80
CA ILE A 6 61.50 49.77 35.36
C ILE A 6 60.51 48.87 34.58
N GLN A 7 59.50 49.43 33.90
CA GLN A 7 59.32 49.54 32.44
C GLN A 7 59.74 48.38 31.51
N ALA A 8 58.70 47.80 30.87
CA ALA A 8 58.55 47.45 29.45
C ALA A 8 59.43 46.36 28.79
N LEU A 9 58.77 45.30 28.28
CA LEU A 9 58.74 45.06 26.83
C LEU A 9 57.55 44.15 26.41
N LEU A 10 56.90 44.61 25.35
CA LEU A 10 55.89 43.95 24.53
C LEU A 10 56.40 42.59 23.99
N CYS A 11 55.60 41.54 24.10
CA CYS A 11 55.66 40.44 23.12
C CYS A 11 54.23 39.96 22.85
N LEU A 12 53.64 40.55 21.82
CA LEU A 12 52.35 40.22 21.24
C LEU A 12 52.51 38.93 20.42
N THR A 13 52.34 37.76 21.03
CA THR A 13 52.15 36.52 20.28
C THR A 13 50.66 36.33 20.03
N LEU A 14 50.20 36.82 18.87
CA LEU A 14 48.97 36.37 18.23
C LEU A 14 49.10 34.87 17.95
N LEU A 15 48.61 34.03 18.88
CA LEU A 15 48.18 32.69 18.51
C LEU A 15 46.90 32.84 17.69
N SER A 16 47.06 32.88 16.37
CA SER A 16 45.99 32.58 15.42
C SER A 16 45.64 31.09 15.59
N GLY A 17 44.80 30.81 16.59
CA GLY A 17 44.09 29.55 16.66
C GLY A 17 43.14 29.47 15.47
N ILE A 18 43.58 28.83 14.39
CA ILE A 18 42.68 28.27 13.40
C ILE A 18 41.99 27.11 14.12
N ALA A 19 40.90 27.41 14.82
CA ALA A 19 39.96 26.38 15.18
C ALA A 19 39.46 25.81 13.84
N PRO A 20 39.66 24.52 13.53
CA PRO A 20 38.97 23.92 12.41
C PRO A 20 37.49 24.11 12.71
N SER A 21 36.81 24.88 11.87
CA SER A 21 35.37 25.01 11.92
C SER A 21 34.80 23.62 11.68
N LEU A 22 34.51 22.91 12.77
CA LEU A 22 33.62 21.76 12.79
C LEU A 22 32.27 22.26 12.29
N TRP A 23 32.08 22.30 10.98
CA TRP A 23 30.76 22.31 10.37
C TRP A 23 30.17 20.95 10.73
N ALA A 24 29.50 20.87 11.88
CA ALA A 24 28.63 19.75 12.16
C ALA A 24 27.66 19.65 10.99
N ALA A 25 27.62 18.48 10.32
CA ALA A 25 26.71 18.22 9.21
C ALA A 25 25.29 18.57 9.67
N GLN A 26 24.73 19.66 9.13
CA GLN A 26 23.41 20.11 9.56
C GLN A 26 22.37 19.15 8.98
N GLU A 27 21.49 18.65 9.85
CA GLU A 27 20.36 17.85 9.42
C GLU A 27 19.45 18.66 8.49
N ILE A 28 19.02 18.01 7.41
CA ILE A 28 18.09 18.52 6.41
C ILE A 28 16.84 17.64 6.46
N ILE A 29 15.68 18.28 6.48
CA ILE A 29 14.38 17.62 6.45
C ILE A 29 13.78 17.80 5.06
N LEU A 30 13.63 16.71 4.32
CA LEU A 30 12.87 16.66 3.09
C LEU A 30 11.48 16.08 3.39
N ILE A 31 10.47 16.93 3.31
CA ILE A 31 9.07 16.53 3.32
C ILE A 31 8.67 16.22 1.88
N PHE A 32 8.08 15.07 1.64
CA PHE A 32 7.69 14.66 0.29
C PHE A 32 6.25 14.13 0.24
N THR A 33 5.55 14.50 -0.82
CA THR A 33 4.24 13.97 -1.21
C THR A 33 4.25 13.58 -2.69
N GLY A 34 3.17 12.96 -3.15
CA GLY A 34 2.94 12.54 -4.53
C GLY A 34 1.60 11.82 -4.61
N GLU A 35 1.04 11.73 -5.81
CA GLU A 35 -0.22 11.00 -6.08
C GLU A 35 -1.34 11.43 -5.13
N THR A 36 -1.44 12.74 -4.90
CA THR A 36 -2.40 13.28 -3.93
C THR A 36 -3.79 13.42 -4.52
N HIS A 37 -3.95 13.39 -5.85
CA HIS A 37 -5.20 13.37 -6.61
C HIS A 37 -6.25 14.38 -6.10
N ALA A 38 -5.81 15.60 -5.77
CA ALA A 38 -6.64 16.63 -5.15
C ALA A 38 -7.50 16.09 -3.97
N MET A 39 -6.91 15.27 -3.11
CA MET A 39 -7.54 14.76 -1.90
C MET A 39 -7.58 15.88 -0.84
N LEU A 40 -8.61 16.71 -0.94
CA LEU A 40 -8.75 17.92 -0.13
C LEU A 40 -9.18 17.62 1.31
N TYR A 41 -10.04 16.64 1.50
CA TYR A 41 -10.60 16.27 2.80
C TYR A 41 -10.00 14.95 3.31
N PRO A 42 -10.10 14.67 4.62
CA PRO A 42 -9.76 13.34 5.13
C PRO A 42 -10.58 12.24 4.43
N CYS A 43 -9.95 11.09 4.19
CA CYS A 43 -10.61 9.94 3.61
C CYS A 43 -11.69 9.40 4.55
N ASN A 44 -12.70 8.79 3.96
CA ASN A 44 -13.69 8.02 4.68
C ASN A 44 -13.20 6.58 4.96
N CYS A 45 -11.96 6.45 5.43
CA CYS A 45 -11.30 5.15 5.60
C CYS A 45 -12.00 4.30 6.69
N PRO A 46 -12.02 2.95 6.56
CA PRO A 46 -12.87 2.07 7.39
C PRO A 46 -12.55 2.03 8.89
N ILE A 47 -11.34 2.42 9.29
CA ILE A 47 -10.90 2.40 10.69
C ILE A 47 -10.98 3.81 11.26
N GLU A 48 -10.22 4.74 10.69
CA GLU A 48 -10.15 6.13 11.13
C GLU A 48 -9.83 7.06 9.93
N PRO A 49 -10.31 8.32 9.94
CA PRO A 49 -10.13 9.25 8.82
C PRO A 49 -8.70 9.79 8.74
N ASP A 50 -8.04 9.56 7.61
CA ASP A 50 -6.66 9.99 7.33
C ASP A 50 -6.58 11.01 6.18
N GLY A 51 -5.55 11.84 6.17
CA GLY A 51 -5.28 12.79 5.10
C GLY A 51 -6.03 14.12 5.25
N GLY A 52 -6.30 14.76 4.11
CA GLY A 52 -6.85 16.11 4.05
C GLY A 52 -5.77 17.20 4.02
N VAL A 53 -5.94 18.14 3.10
CA VAL A 53 -4.90 19.14 2.79
C VAL A 53 -4.71 20.16 3.92
N ALA A 54 -5.74 20.43 4.72
CA ALA A 54 -5.63 21.32 5.88
C ALA A 54 -4.77 20.70 7.01
N ARG A 55 -4.90 19.40 7.26
CA ARG A 55 -4.04 18.68 8.23
C ARG A 55 -2.61 18.58 7.73
N ARG A 56 -2.42 18.35 6.43
CA ARG A 56 -1.10 18.35 5.79
C ARG A 56 -0.41 19.70 5.99
N ALA A 57 -1.12 20.80 5.75
CA ALA A 57 -0.60 22.15 5.96
C ALA A 57 -0.19 22.42 7.41
N ALA A 58 -1.00 21.98 8.38
CA ALA A 58 -0.66 22.11 9.80
C ALA A 58 0.60 21.32 10.17
N MET A 59 0.71 20.07 9.69
CA MET A 59 1.88 19.23 9.95
C MET A 59 3.16 19.82 9.33
N ILE A 60 3.10 20.29 8.07
CA ILE A 60 4.24 20.97 7.42
C ILE A 60 4.65 22.22 8.20
N LYS A 61 3.67 23.01 8.65
CA LYS A 61 3.92 24.22 9.46
C LYS A 61 4.57 23.88 10.79
N GLN A 62 4.13 22.80 11.46
CA GLN A 62 4.75 22.31 12.69
C GLN A 62 6.20 21.86 12.46
N LEU A 63 6.45 21.10 11.39
CA LEU A 63 7.80 20.64 11.04
C LEU A 63 8.74 21.81 10.73
N ARG A 64 8.26 22.83 10.03
CA ARG A 64 9.01 24.08 9.77
C ARG A 64 9.25 24.92 11.02
N ALA A 65 8.35 24.89 11.99
CA ALA A 65 8.55 25.59 13.26
C ALA A 65 9.65 24.93 14.11
N SER A 66 9.76 23.60 14.04
CA SER A 66 10.74 22.82 14.82
C SER A 66 12.09 22.63 14.14
N ASN A 67 12.21 22.88 12.83
CA ASN A 67 13.40 22.60 12.03
C ASN A 67 13.77 23.78 11.12
N ARG A 68 15.06 24.11 11.01
CA ARG A 68 15.53 25.25 10.19
C ARG A 68 15.71 24.93 8.71
N ASN A 69 16.04 23.67 8.38
CA ASN A 69 16.43 23.25 7.04
C ASN A 69 15.36 22.32 6.45
N VAL A 70 14.19 22.87 6.12
CA VAL A 70 13.06 22.08 5.61
C VAL A 70 12.79 22.39 4.15
N LEU A 71 12.78 21.35 3.32
CA LEU A 71 12.30 21.40 1.94
C LEU A 71 11.00 20.60 1.83
N VAL A 72 10.06 21.07 1.01
CA VAL A 72 8.78 20.40 0.74
C VAL A 72 8.64 20.17 -0.75
N VAL A 73 8.55 18.92 -1.19
CA VAL A 73 8.46 18.56 -2.61
C VAL A 73 7.28 17.66 -2.92
N ASP A 74 6.81 17.67 -4.17
CA ASP A 74 5.78 16.75 -4.65
C ASP A 74 6.26 16.02 -5.91
N SER A 75 6.08 14.70 -6.00
CA SER A 75 6.45 13.92 -7.20
C SER A 75 5.40 13.95 -8.31
N GLY A 76 4.32 14.73 -8.21
CA GLY A 76 3.29 14.89 -9.25
C GLY A 76 2.05 14.05 -8.99
N GLY A 77 1.05 14.16 -9.87
CA GLY A 77 -0.22 13.41 -9.76
C GLY A 77 -1.14 14.00 -8.68
N PHE A 78 -1.14 15.32 -8.55
CA PHE A 78 -1.95 16.04 -7.56
C PHE A 78 -3.18 16.71 -8.16
N PHE A 79 -3.31 16.72 -9.50
CA PHE A 79 -4.55 17.12 -10.17
C PHE A 79 -5.66 16.07 -9.97
N ALA A 80 -6.92 16.54 -9.99
CA ALA A 80 -8.09 15.69 -9.90
C ALA A 80 -8.41 15.00 -11.25
N GLY A 81 -9.39 14.10 -11.24
CA GLY A 81 -10.00 13.54 -12.46
C GLY A 81 -9.19 12.43 -13.15
N GLY A 82 -8.08 12.00 -12.56
CA GLY A 82 -7.32 10.85 -13.03
C GLY A 82 -8.07 9.54 -12.80
N LEU A 83 -7.68 8.47 -13.51
CA LEU A 83 -8.29 7.12 -13.35
C LEU A 83 -8.21 6.60 -11.91
N MET A 84 -7.22 7.09 -11.16
CA MET A 84 -6.91 6.73 -9.80
C MET A 84 -7.55 7.67 -8.75
N ASP A 85 -8.21 8.75 -9.16
CA ASP A 85 -8.88 9.67 -8.25
C ASP A 85 -10.23 9.09 -7.79
N GLU A 86 -10.20 8.44 -6.61
CA GLU A 86 -11.38 7.87 -5.93
C GLU A 86 -12.50 8.90 -5.64
N TYR A 87 -12.19 10.20 -5.71
CA TYR A 87 -13.12 11.28 -5.41
C TYR A 87 -13.49 12.11 -6.64
N SER A 88 -13.04 11.71 -7.83
CA SER A 88 -13.44 12.30 -9.11
C SER A 88 -14.95 12.41 -9.23
N GLN A 89 -15.44 13.54 -9.73
CA GLN A 89 -16.87 13.83 -9.83
C GLN A 89 -17.24 14.06 -11.29
N ASN A 90 -16.92 15.25 -11.78
CA ASN A 90 -17.14 15.68 -13.14
C ASN A 90 -16.11 16.76 -13.45
N THR A 91 -15.93 17.05 -14.74
CA THR A 91 -14.91 17.97 -15.23
C THR A 91 -14.92 19.34 -14.55
N GLU A 92 -16.10 19.90 -14.25
CA GLU A 92 -16.19 21.23 -13.63
C GLU A 92 -15.74 21.19 -12.17
N LEU A 93 -16.27 20.25 -11.38
CA LEU A 93 -15.91 20.10 -9.97
C LEU A 93 -14.46 19.69 -9.79
N ASP A 94 -13.92 18.86 -10.67
CA ASP A 94 -12.52 18.40 -10.57
C ASP A 94 -11.52 19.48 -10.98
N ARG A 95 -11.87 20.37 -11.93
CA ARG A 95 -11.12 21.62 -12.17
C ARG A 95 -11.09 22.49 -10.92
N LEU A 96 -12.22 22.66 -10.24
CA LEU A 96 -12.29 23.43 -8.99
C LEU A 96 -11.48 22.76 -7.86
N ARG A 97 -11.57 21.43 -7.69
CA ARG A 97 -10.76 20.69 -6.71
C ARG A 97 -9.26 20.89 -6.96
N THR A 98 -8.86 20.83 -8.23
CA THR A 98 -7.47 21.06 -8.64
C THR A 98 -7.00 22.47 -8.29
N ALA A 99 -7.80 23.49 -8.60
CA ALA A 99 -7.46 24.88 -8.25
C ALA A 99 -7.30 25.07 -6.73
N VAL A 100 -8.16 24.44 -5.93
CA VAL A 100 -8.04 24.45 -4.46
C VAL A 100 -6.80 23.71 -3.98
N GLN A 101 -6.45 22.57 -4.59
CA GLN A 101 -5.23 21.83 -4.29
C GLN A 101 -3.97 22.65 -4.58
N VAL A 102 -3.88 23.29 -5.76
CA VAL A 102 -2.76 24.16 -6.15
C VAL A 102 -2.64 25.37 -5.22
N LYS A 103 -3.77 25.99 -4.86
CA LYS A 103 -3.81 27.08 -3.88
C LYS A 103 -3.33 26.64 -2.50
N ALA A 104 -3.70 25.43 -2.06
CA ALA A 104 -3.23 24.87 -0.79
C ALA A 104 -1.73 24.56 -0.81
N MET A 105 -1.20 23.98 -1.88
CA MET A 105 0.24 23.76 -2.06
C MET A 105 1.04 25.08 -2.07
N SER A 106 0.46 26.13 -2.66
CA SER A 106 1.01 27.48 -2.60
C SER A 106 1.03 28.04 -1.17
N ALA A 107 -0.06 27.89 -0.42
CA ALA A 107 -0.13 28.27 1.01
C ALA A 107 0.84 27.46 1.90
N MET A 108 1.10 26.20 1.52
CA MET A 108 2.11 25.34 2.14
C MET A 108 3.53 25.65 1.65
N ALA A 109 3.71 26.62 0.75
CA ALA A 109 4.99 27.04 0.17
C ALA A 109 5.86 25.85 -0.26
N TYR A 110 5.33 24.98 -1.12
CA TYR A 110 6.11 23.90 -1.73
C TYR A 110 7.36 24.46 -2.45
N ASP A 111 8.47 23.74 -2.35
CA ASP A 111 9.75 24.13 -2.93
C ASP A 111 9.87 23.75 -4.41
N ALA A 112 9.25 22.64 -4.81
CA ALA A 112 9.08 22.20 -6.18
C ALA A 112 8.00 21.11 -6.27
N ALA A 113 7.35 21.00 -7.44
CA ALA A 113 6.47 19.88 -7.75
C ALA A 113 6.77 19.35 -9.16
N ALA A 114 6.92 18.03 -9.31
CA ALA A 114 7.03 17.39 -10.61
C ALA A 114 5.68 17.40 -11.35
N ILE A 115 5.76 17.12 -12.65
CA ILE A 115 4.61 17.01 -13.55
C ILE A 115 4.40 15.54 -13.90
N ALA A 116 3.20 15.05 -13.62
CA ALA A 116 2.67 13.76 -14.05
C ALA A 116 1.78 13.91 -15.31
N ASP A 117 1.23 12.79 -15.75
CA ASP A 117 0.17 12.79 -16.76
C ASP A 117 -1.14 13.40 -16.23
N ASP A 118 -1.46 13.23 -14.95
CA ASP A 118 -2.69 13.79 -14.34
C ASP A 118 -2.75 15.32 -14.34
N GLU A 119 -1.60 15.99 -14.33
CA GLU A 119 -1.52 17.45 -14.48
C GLU A 119 -2.13 17.94 -15.81
N PHE A 120 -2.32 17.05 -16.78
CA PHE A 120 -2.88 17.36 -18.10
C PHE A 120 -4.32 16.89 -18.32
N ASN A 121 -5.00 16.38 -17.28
CA ASN A 121 -6.38 15.85 -17.37
C ASN A 121 -7.40 16.83 -17.97
N PHE A 122 -7.15 18.14 -17.85
CA PHE A 122 -8.06 19.20 -18.29
C PHE A 122 -7.53 20.04 -19.45
N GLY A 123 -6.49 19.55 -20.13
CA GLY A 123 -5.85 20.19 -21.29
C GLY A 123 -4.79 21.24 -20.90
N ALA A 124 -4.00 21.63 -21.90
CA ALA A 124 -2.85 22.54 -21.73
C ALA A 124 -3.26 23.92 -21.17
N ASP A 125 -4.36 24.51 -21.64
CA ASP A 125 -4.83 25.83 -21.16
C ASP A 125 -5.09 25.84 -19.65
N PHE A 126 -5.75 24.78 -19.16
CA PHE A 126 -6.04 24.67 -17.73
C PHE A 126 -4.75 24.45 -16.92
N PHE A 127 -3.87 23.58 -17.39
CA PHE A 127 -2.56 23.37 -16.78
C PHE A 127 -1.75 24.67 -16.71
N SER A 128 -1.61 25.40 -17.82
CA SER A 128 -0.86 26.65 -17.87
C SER A 128 -1.46 27.73 -16.97
N ARG A 129 -2.79 27.78 -16.84
CA ARG A 129 -3.45 28.60 -15.82
C ARG A 129 -3.02 28.20 -14.42
N MET A 130 -3.06 26.92 -14.06
CA MET A 130 -2.64 26.44 -12.74
C MET A 130 -1.16 26.74 -12.45
N VAL A 131 -0.27 26.60 -13.45
CA VAL A 131 1.15 26.96 -13.32
C VAL A 131 1.32 28.46 -13.02
N SER A 132 0.55 29.32 -13.68
CA SER A 132 0.62 30.78 -13.44
C SER A 132 0.00 31.23 -12.11
N GLU A 133 -0.97 30.49 -11.57
CA GLU A 133 -1.58 30.75 -10.26
C GLU A 133 -0.75 30.19 -9.09
N ALA A 134 0.14 29.22 -9.34
CA ALA A 134 0.96 28.59 -8.31
C ALA A 134 2.11 29.49 -7.83
N SER A 135 2.35 29.52 -6.50
CA SER A 135 3.50 30.21 -5.91
C SER A 135 4.74 29.31 -5.73
N PHE A 136 4.73 28.13 -6.35
CA PHE A 136 5.81 27.15 -6.33
C PHE A 136 6.17 26.73 -7.76
N PRO A 137 7.42 26.33 -8.04
CA PRO A 137 7.84 25.96 -9.37
C PRO A 137 7.37 24.54 -9.72
N PHE A 138 6.78 24.41 -10.91
CA PHE A 138 6.62 23.11 -11.56
C PHE A 138 7.93 22.74 -12.27
N VAL A 139 8.40 21.51 -12.06
CA VAL A 139 9.66 21.02 -12.63
C VAL A 139 9.47 19.82 -13.56
N SER A 140 10.10 19.89 -14.73
CA SER A 140 10.25 18.77 -15.67
C SER A 140 11.35 19.06 -16.69
N ALA A 141 12.39 18.23 -16.71
CA ALA A 141 13.55 18.38 -17.58
C ALA A 141 13.31 17.90 -19.00
N ASN A 142 12.34 17.01 -19.20
CA ASN A 142 12.02 16.39 -20.48
C ASN A 142 10.75 16.94 -21.13
N ILE A 143 10.12 17.96 -20.56
CA ILE A 143 9.15 18.81 -21.27
C ILE A 143 9.93 19.91 -22.01
N PRO A 144 9.82 20.01 -23.34
CA PRO A 144 10.53 21.03 -24.09
C PRO A 144 10.03 22.44 -23.73
N ALA A 145 10.96 23.39 -23.59
CA ALA A 145 10.66 24.79 -23.29
C ALA A 145 9.89 25.52 -24.42
N GLN A 146 9.81 24.90 -25.61
CA GLN A 146 9.13 25.42 -26.80
C GLN A 146 8.12 24.40 -27.32
N GLY A 147 7.09 24.13 -26.53
CA GLY A 147 5.85 23.50 -26.99
C GLY A 147 4.75 24.56 -27.14
N PRO A 148 3.70 24.29 -27.94
CA PRO A 148 2.53 25.17 -27.96
C PRO A 148 1.96 25.24 -26.53
N ASP A 149 1.91 26.45 -25.98
CA ASP A 149 1.12 26.84 -24.81
C ASP A 149 1.56 26.34 -23.42
N LEU A 150 2.73 25.72 -23.26
CA LEU A 150 3.29 25.37 -21.94
C LEU A 150 4.38 26.36 -21.47
N HIS A 151 4.00 27.27 -20.57
CA HIS A 151 4.91 28.26 -19.98
C HIS A 151 5.08 28.06 -18.47
N GLY A 152 6.20 28.54 -17.90
CA GLY A 152 6.44 28.54 -16.45
C GLY A 152 6.99 27.23 -15.89
N ILE A 153 7.17 26.20 -16.71
CA ILE A 153 7.85 24.95 -16.34
C ILE A 153 9.37 25.18 -16.34
N LYS A 154 10.06 24.66 -15.32
CA LYS A 154 11.53 24.68 -15.24
C LYS A 154 12.09 23.27 -15.32
N PRO A 155 13.28 23.03 -15.89
CA PRO A 155 13.89 21.70 -15.83
C PRO A 155 14.27 21.32 -14.39
N PHE A 156 14.71 22.30 -13.62
CA PHE A 156 15.11 22.16 -12.22
C PHE A 156 15.00 23.49 -11.46
N VAL A 157 15.15 23.41 -10.14
CA VAL A 157 15.42 24.55 -9.26
C VAL A 157 16.55 24.24 -8.29
N ILE A 158 17.22 25.27 -7.78
CA ILE A 158 18.23 25.12 -6.72
C ILE A 158 17.71 25.78 -5.46
N LYS A 159 17.76 25.04 -4.35
CA LYS A 159 17.34 25.46 -3.02
C LYS A 159 18.50 25.35 -2.05
N ARG A 160 18.59 26.29 -1.11
CA ARG A 160 19.62 26.25 -0.07
C ARG A 160 19.06 25.68 1.22
N ALA A 161 19.67 24.62 1.75
CA ALA A 161 19.32 24.04 3.04
C ALA A 161 20.56 23.40 3.70
N GLY A 162 20.70 23.54 5.02
CA GLY A 162 21.84 22.95 5.74
C GLY A 162 23.20 23.51 5.33
N GLY A 163 23.23 24.72 4.74
CA GLY A 163 24.43 25.32 4.15
C GLY A 163 24.74 24.89 2.73
N LEU A 164 24.05 23.87 2.20
CA LEU A 164 24.29 23.25 0.89
C LEU A 164 23.36 23.80 -0.19
N ASN A 165 23.80 23.72 -1.44
CA ASN A 165 22.94 23.89 -2.61
C ASN A 165 22.34 22.54 -3.02
N ILE A 166 21.01 22.43 -2.99
CA ILE A 166 20.26 21.24 -3.38
C ILE A 166 19.58 21.51 -4.72
N GLY A 167 19.95 20.76 -5.74
CA GLY A 167 19.28 20.74 -7.04
C GLY A 167 18.06 19.83 -7.01
N ILE A 168 16.91 20.32 -7.46
CA ILE A 168 15.67 19.56 -7.55
C ILE A 168 15.28 19.49 -9.02
N ILE A 169 15.35 18.30 -9.61
CA ILE A 169 15.08 18.02 -11.02
C ILE A 169 13.72 17.31 -11.14
N GLY A 170 12.93 17.65 -12.15
CA GLY A 170 11.69 16.92 -12.46
C GLY A 170 11.84 16.02 -13.69
N ILE A 171 11.15 14.89 -13.73
CA ILE A 171 10.99 14.05 -14.92
C ILE A 171 9.54 13.59 -15.05
N THR A 172 8.94 13.84 -16.23
CA THR A 172 7.57 13.46 -16.56
C THR A 172 7.53 12.16 -17.34
N GLY A 173 6.64 11.24 -16.99
CA GLY A 173 6.45 9.98 -17.71
C GLY A 173 6.00 10.19 -19.15
N LEU A 174 6.54 9.38 -20.08
CA LEU A 174 6.24 9.50 -21.52
C LEU A 174 4.75 9.31 -21.85
N PHE A 175 3.98 8.68 -20.96
CA PHE A 175 2.53 8.49 -21.10
C PHE A 175 1.76 9.83 -21.16
N ALA A 176 2.28 10.90 -20.53
CA ALA A 176 1.65 12.22 -20.52
C ALA A 176 1.43 12.79 -21.95
N GLN A 177 2.27 12.40 -22.92
CA GLN A 177 2.10 12.79 -24.34
C GLN A 177 0.76 12.34 -24.93
N LYS A 178 0.15 11.28 -24.40
CA LYS A 178 -1.17 10.83 -24.86
C LYS A 178 -2.31 11.76 -24.43
N LYS A 179 -2.11 12.54 -23.38
CA LYS A 179 -3.10 13.49 -22.86
C LYS A 179 -2.98 14.88 -23.50
N ILE A 180 -1.87 15.17 -24.18
CA ILE A 180 -1.69 16.44 -24.88
C ILE A 180 -1.20 16.21 -26.32
N PRO A 181 -2.10 16.29 -27.31
CA PRO A 181 -1.72 16.24 -28.71
C PRO A 181 -0.70 17.33 -29.06
N GLY A 182 0.38 16.96 -29.75
CA GLY A 182 1.38 17.89 -30.26
C GLY A 182 2.56 18.18 -29.33
N ILE A 183 2.60 17.60 -28.13
CA ILE A 183 3.77 17.65 -27.25
C ILE A 183 4.61 16.39 -27.41
N SER A 184 5.89 16.59 -27.72
CA SER A 184 6.89 15.52 -27.73
C SER A 184 7.80 15.69 -26.52
N LEU A 185 7.78 14.71 -25.62
CA LEU A 185 8.68 14.68 -24.47
C LEU A 185 10.04 14.11 -24.91
N GLU A 186 11.12 14.74 -24.43
CA GLU A 186 12.47 14.22 -24.61
C GLU A 186 12.61 12.86 -23.91
N GLU A 187 13.52 12.03 -24.41
CA GLU A 187 13.87 10.77 -23.76
C GLU A 187 14.42 11.07 -22.34
N PRO A 188 13.89 10.40 -21.30
CA PRO A 188 14.19 10.73 -19.91
C PRO A 188 15.67 10.67 -19.51
N ALA A 189 16.41 9.64 -19.95
CA ALA A 189 17.82 9.48 -19.59
C ALA A 189 18.67 10.60 -20.20
N ALA A 190 18.47 10.94 -21.47
CA ALA A 190 19.15 12.03 -22.15
C ALA A 190 18.87 13.38 -21.49
N ALA A 191 17.59 13.68 -21.21
CA ALA A 191 17.19 14.92 -20.55
C ALA A 191 17.79 15.03 -19.14
N LEU A 192 17.77 13.93 -18.37
CA LEU A 192 18.29 13.89 -17.01
C LEU A 192 19.81 14.04 -16.98
N GLN A 193 20.55 13.33 -17.84
CA GLN A 193 22.02 13.45 -17.93
C GLN A 193 22.46 14.88 -18.25
N ARG A 194 21.77 15.54 -19.20
CA ARG A 194 22.01 16.95 -19.54
C ARG A 194 21.74 17.86 -18.33
N THR A 195 20.63 17.65 -17.65
CA THR A 195 20.19 18.49 -16.54
C THR A 195 21.05 18.31 -15.30
N ILE A 196 21.52 17.09 -14.99
CA ILE A 196 22.48 16.84 -13.89
C ILE A 196 23.76 17.66 -14.10
N LYS A 197 24.32 17.65 -15.32
CA LYS A 197 25.52 18.45 -15.63
C LYS A 197 25.28 19.94 -15.40
N GLU A 198 24.13 20.45 -15.83
CA GLU A 198 23.76 21.85 -15.66
C GLU A 198 23.57 22.22 -14.17
N VAL A 199 22.86 21.39 -13.41
CA VAL A 199 22.61 21.57 -11.98
C VAL A 199 23.91 21.56 -11.17
N ARG A 200 24.83 20.64 -11.48
CA ARG A 200 26.16 20.60 -10.86
C ARG A 200 27.01 21.82 -11.23
N ALA A 201 26.95 22.29 -12.48
CA ALA A 201 27.65 23.50 -12.90
C ALA A 201 27.16 24.76 -12.16
N HIS A 202 25.90 24.77 -11.70
CA HIS A 202 25.34 25.79 -10.82
C HIS A 202 25.63 25.56 -9.33
N GLY A 203 26.54 24.63 -9.01
CA GLY A 203 27.05 24.42 -7.66
C GLY A 203 26.18 23.57 -6.75
N ALA A 204 25.25 22.77 -7.29
CA ALA A 204 24.47 21.83 -6.50
C ALA A 204 25.34 20.68 -5.97
N GLU A 205 25.27 20.44 -4.67
CA GLU A 205 26.01 19.41 -3.94
C GLU A 205 25.19 18.14 -3.78
N ILE A 206 23.86 18.27 -3.67
CA ILE A 206 22.91 17.15 -3.64
C ILE A 206 21.89 17.33 -4.76
N ILE A 207 21.53 16.25 -5.45
CA ILE A 207 20.47 16.21 -6.46
C ILE A 207 19.32 15.33 -5.98
N ILE A 208 18.15 15.95 -5.91
CA ILE A 208 16.86 15.30 -5.70
C ILE A 208 16.16 15.20 -7.06
N LEU A 209 15.83 13.98 -7.48
CA LEU A 209 15.00 13.72 -8.64
C LEU A 209 13.55 13.49 -8.19
N LEU A 210 12.63 14.28 -8.73
CA LEU A 210 11.19 14.09 -8.63
C LEU A 210 10.72 13.45 -9.93
N SER A 211 10.33 12.19 -9.90
CA SER A 211 9.98 11.44 -11.11
C SER A 211 8.56 10.90 -11.05
N HIS A 212 7.85 10.95 -12.17
CA HIS A 212 6.50 10.42 -12.31
C HIS A 212 6.39 9.48 -13.52
N GLN A 213 7.37 8.60 -13.71
CA GLN A 213 7.40 7.62 -14.81
C GLN A 213 6.90 6.23 -14.39
N GLY A 214 6.80 5.99 -13.08
CA GLY A 214 6.53 4.70 -12.50
C GLY A 214 7.83 4.00 -12.11
N GLU A 215 7.74 3.30 -10.97
CA GLU A 215 8.90 2.74 -10.28
C GLU A 215 9.75 1.81 -11.17
N SER A 216 9.11 1.03 -12.05
CA SER A 216 9.85 0.11 -12.92
C SER A 216 10.74 0.84 -13.94
N GLU A 217 10.33 2.01 -14.41
CA GLU A 217 11.13 2.82 -15.34
C GLU A 217 12.16 3.67 -14.58
N ASP A 218 11.79 4.18 -13.41
CA ASP A 218 12.72 4.90 -12.54
C ASP A 218 13.91 4.04 -12.10
N LEU A 219 13.67 2.75 -11.83
CA LEU A 219 14.74 1.80 -11.49
C LEU A 219 15.72 1.60 -12.67
N LYS A 220 15.24 1.56 -13.91
CA LYS A 220 16.13 1.50 -15.09
C LYS A 220 16.88 2.81 -15.26
N LEU A 221 16.19 3.94 -15.07
CA LEU A 221 16.78 5.26 -15.22
C LEU A 221 17.97 5.49 -14.28
N ILE A 222 17.88 5.07 -13.02
CA ILE A 222 19.01 5.16 -12.07
C ILE A 222 20.12 4.14 -12.34
N GLU A 223 19.87 3.11 -13.15
CA GLU A 223 20.92 2.21 -13.63
C GLU A 223 21.71 2.82 -14.78
N GLU A 224 21.04 3.61 -15.63
CA GLU A 224 21.60 4.27 -16.82
C GLU A 224 22.20 5.65 -16.55
N VAL A 225 21.74 6.35 -15.52
CA VAL A 225 22.12 7.73 -15.20
C VAL A 225 22.66 7.85 -13.77
N GLU A 226 23.94 8.18 -13.66
CA GLU A 226 24.60 8.45 -12.38
C GLU A 226 24.41 9.91 -11.90
N GLY A 227 24.65 10.15 -10.61
CA GLY A 227 24.68 11.50 -10.02
C GLY A 227 23.38 11.93 -9.33
N ILE A 228 22.44 11.01 -9.15
CA ILE A 228 21.18 11.18 -8.41
C ILE A 228 21.41 10.73 -6.97
N ASP A 229 21.19 11.60 -5.99
CA ASP A 229 21.40 11.28 -4.57
C ASP A 229 20.10 10.77 -3.93
N ILE A 230 18.98 11.42 -4.24
CA ILE A 230 17.65 11.07 -3.73
C ILE A 230 16.67 11.04 -4.90
N LEU A 231 15.81 10.03 -4.95
CA LEU A 231 14.73 9.88 -5.93
C LEU A 231 13.40 9.77 -5.20
N VAL A 232 12.46 10.68 -5.48
CA VAL A 232 11.07 10.62 -5.04
C VAL A 232 10.21 10.12 -6.20
N ILE A 233 9.65 8.92 -6.06
CA ILE A 233 8.91 8.22 -7.12
C ILE A 233 7.41 8.56 -7.07
N GLY A 234 6.79 8.76 -8.23
CA GLY A 234 5.35 8.65 -8.47
C GLY A 234 4.99 7.33 -9.19
N HIS A 235 3.73 6.89 -9.16
CA HIS A 235 3.30 5.57 -9.64
C HIS A 235 4.08 4.42 -8.99
N SER A 236 4.19 4.45 -7.65
CA SER A 236 4.88 3.41 -6.88
C SER A 236 3.98 2.19 -6.63
N ARG A 237 4.58 1.01 -6.44
CA ARG A 237 3.80 -0.21 -6.13
C ARG A 237 3.28 -0.15 -4.70
N MET A 238 2.00 -0.45 -4.50
CA MET A 238 1.42 -0.58 -3.16
C MET A 238 2.13 -1.69 -2.37
N LYS A 239 2.53 -1.39 -1.12
CA LYS A 239 3.15 -2.28 -0.09
C LYS A 239 4.68 -2.29 0.00
N GLU A 240 5.39 -1.49 -0.76
CA GLU A 240 6.84 -1.35 -0.60
C GLU A 240 7.22 -0.48 0.61
N GLU A 241 8.46 -0.63 1.10
CA GLU A 241 9.00 0.21 2.17
C GLU A 241 9.06 1.69 1.73
N ILE A 242 8.86 2.62 2.68
CA ILE A 242 8.90 4.07 2.42
C ILE A 242 10.21 4.50 1.74
N SER A 243 11.32 3.83 2.06
CA SER A 243 12.61 4.13 1.47
C SER A 243 13.43 2.87 1.20
N THR A 244 14.17 2.86 0.10
CA THR A 244 15.13 1.81 -0.23
C THR A 244 16.38 2.46 -0.82
N LYS A 245 17.57 1.99 -0.44
CA LYS A 245 18.82 2.46 -1.06
C LYS A 245 19.28 1.48 -2.13
N ILE A 246 19.46 1.96 -3.35
CA ILE A 246 20.00 1.18 -4.47
C ILE A 246 21.24 1.92 -4.97
N ARG A 247 22.39 1.24 -4.90
CA ARG A 247 23.71 1.86 -5.16
C ARG A 247 23.89 3.12 -4.29
N ASP A 248 24.15 4.27 -4.90
CA ASP A 248 24.31 5.56 -4.23
C ASP A 248 22.97 6.33 -4.07
N THR A 249 21.88 5.87 -4.68
CA THR A 249 20.60 6.58 -4.72
C THR A 249 19.67 6.12 -3.61
N LEU A 250 19.15 7.06 -2.82
CA LEU A 250 18.07 6.82 -1.87
C LEU A 250 16.71 7.04 -2.54
N ILE A 251 15.93 5.97 -2.65
CA ILE A 251 14.59 5.99 -3.22
C ILE A 251 13.57 6.24 -2.13
N LEU A 252 12.59 7.12 -2.38
CA LEU A 252 11.49 7.49 -1.49
C LEU A 252 10.14 7.28 -2.18
N ARG A 253 9.17 6.72 -1.45
CA ARG A 253 7.82 6.42 -1.94
C ARG A 253 6.77 7.21 -1.14
N PRO A 254 6.09 8.20 -1.74
CA PRO A 254 5.00 8.92 -1.09
C PRO A 254 3.80 8.03 -0.77
N SER A 255 3.07 8.38 0.30
CA SER A 255 1.80 7.73 0.63
C SER A 255 0.68 8.18 -0.31
N TRP A 256 -0.13 7.21 -0.75
CA TRP A 256 -1.35 7.42 -1.53
C TRP A 256 -2.24 8.55 -0.99
N GLN A 257 -2.70 9.43 -1.89
CA GLN A 257 -3.66 10.51 -1.62
C GLN A 257 -3.26 11.46 -0.49
N GLY A 258 -1.96 11.48 -0.16
CA GLY A 258 -1.42 12.17 1.01
C GLY A 258 -2.18 11.86 2.31
N ARG A 259 -2.56 10.59 2.50
CA ARG A 259 -3.09 10.06 3.77
C ARG A 259 -2.03 10.12 4.88
N ARG A 260 -0.76 10.07 4.49
CA ARG A 260 0.41 10.28 5.33
C ARG A 260 1.34 11.28 4.67
N LEU A 261 2.19 11.90 5.50
CA LEU A 261 3.22 12.83 5.07
C LEU A 261 4.59 12.14 5.16
N GLY A 262 5.29 12.00 4.03
CA GLY A 262 6.64 11.45 3.99
C GLY A 262 7.64 12.46 4.53
N VAL A 263 8.54 12.01 5.43
CA VAL A 263 9.59 12.83 6.03
C VAL A 263 10.89 12.06 5.99
N LEU A 264 11.87 12.56 5.24
CA LEU A 264 13.25 12.12 5.25
C LEU A 264 14.07 13.14 6.04
N SER A 265 14.68 12.72 7.15
CA SER A 265 15.78 13.45 7.78
C SER A 265 17.10 12.88 7.27
N PHE A 266 18.01 13.73 6.82
CA PHE A 266 19.30 13.26 6.32
C PHE A 266 20.43 14.26 6.58
N GLN A 267 21.66 13.74 6.61
CA GLN A 267 22.90 14.49 6.67
C GLN A 267 23.79 14.16 5.49
N VAL A 268 24.62 15.13 5.11
CA VAL A 268 25.57 15.01 4.00
C VAL A 268 26.98 15.01 4.57
N SER A 269 27.77 14.01 4.19
CA SER A 269 29.19 13.88 4.51
C SER A 269 29.93 13.52 3.23
N ASP A 270 31.07 14.18 2.98
CA ASP A 270 31.88 13.98 1.76
C ASP A 270 31.08 14.07 0.45
N GLY A 271 30.10 14.98 0.41
CA GLY A 271 29.23 15.18 -0.76
C GLY A 271 28.20 14.08 -1.01
N LYS A 272 28.02 13.13 -0.07
CA LYS A 272 27.04 12.04 -0.17
C LYS A 272 26.08 12.01 1.02
N VAL A 273 24.89 11.47 0.79
CA VAL A 273 23.93 11.16 1.87
C VAL A 273 24.49 10.01 2.74
N SER A 274 24.72 10.29 4.02
CA SER A 274 25.43 9.38 4.94
C SER A 274 24.50 8.79 6.00
N GLU A 275 23.95 9.63 6.87
CA GLU A 275 22.94 9.27 7.87
C GLU A 275 21.57 9.73 7.38
N TYR A 276 20.59 8.82 7.38
CA TYR A 276 19.22 9.16 7.01
C TYR A 276 18.18 8.34 7.77
N LYS A 277 16.99 8.91 7.92
CA LYS A 277 15.81 8.23 8.45
C LYS A 277 14.57 8.71 7.69
N ALA A 278 13.89 7.76 7.04
CA ALA A 278 12.62 8.00 6.38
C ALA A 278 11.48 7.53 7.28
N THR A 279 10.45 8.37 7.45
CA THR A 279 9.25 8.07 8.25
C THR A 279 8.00 8.61 7.58
N GLU A 280 6.86 8.00 7.88
CA GLU A 280 5.56 8.54 7.50
C GLU A 280 4.82 9.06 8.72
N LEU A 281 4.40 10.33 8.67
CA LEU A 281 3.55 10.92 9.68
C LEU A 281 2.09 10.75 9.27
N ARG A 282 1.32 10.04 10.09
CA ARG A 282 -0.11 9.83 9.85
C ARG A 282 -0.89 11.14 10.04
N LEU A 283 -1.70 11.53 9.06
CA LEU A 283 -2.55 12.72 9.12
C LEU A 283 -3.95 12.36 9.66
N SER A 284 -3.99 11.87 10.91
CA SER A 284 -5.25 11.46 11.56
C SER A 284 -6.06 12.67 12.05
N ASP A 285 -7.25 12.39 12.59
CA ASP A 285 -8.10 13.33 13.34
C ASP A 285 -7.45 14.04 14.54
N LYS A 286 -6.26 13.60 14.99
CA LYS A 286 -5.47 14.24 16.04
C LYS A 286 -4.63 15.41 15.52
N VAL A 287 -4.44 15.51 14.21
CA VAL A 287 -3.76 16.66 13.58
C VAL A 287 -4.80 17.75 13.34
N PHE A 288 -4.59 18.91 13.97
CA PHE A 288 -5.46 20.07 13.77
C PHE A 288 -5.38 20.56 12.33
N ASP A 289 -6.47 21.15 11.84
CA ASP A 289 -6.49 21.80 10.51
C ASP A 289 -5.73 23.13 10.55
N ASP A 290 -4.91 23.43 9.54
CA ASP A 290 -4.38 24.78 9.37
C ASP A 290 -5.51 25.73 8.94
N GLN A 291 -5.67 26.81 9.70
CA GLN A 291 -6.79 27.73 9.51
C GLN A 291 -6.71 28.51 8.19
N THR A 292 -5.51 28.81 7.68
CA THR A 292 -5.35 29.52 6.41
C THR A 292 -5.88 28.66 5.27
N VAL A 293 -5.50 27.37 5.25
CA VAL A 293 -6.01 26.43 4.25
C VAL A 293 -7.50 26.15 4.44
N LYS A 294 -7.94 25.93 5.68
CA LYS A 294 -9.36 25.68 6.00
C LYS A 294 -10.30 26.79 5.54
N ASN A 295 -9.87 28.06 5.61
CA ASN A 295 -10.70 29.21 5.26
C ASN A 295 -11.09 29.29 3.77
N PHE A 296 -10.36 28.64 2.87
CA PHE A 296 -10.71 28.60 1.45
C PHE A 296 -11.08 27.20 0.95
N LEU A 297 -11.18 26.21 1.84
CA LEU A 297 -11.75 24.91 1.51
C LEU A 297 -13.28 25.01 1.51
N PRO A 298 -13.97 24.67 0.40
CA PRO A 298 -15.40 24.41 0.42
C PRO A 298 -15.78 23.43 1.52
N ARG A 299 -17.04 23.44 1.98
CA ARG A 299 -17.48 22.44 2.98
C ARG A 299 -17.52 21.02 2.40
N CYS A 300 -17.87 20.89 1.12
CA CYS A 300 -18.00 19.64 0.40
C CYS A 300 -17.84 19.87 -1.11
N PHE A 301 -17.27 18.89 -1.80
CA PHE A 301 -17.28 18.78 -3.27
C PHE A 301 -18.26 17.70 -3.74
N SER A 302 -18.63 16.77 -2.86
CA SER A 302 -19.65 15.77 -3.10
C SER A 302 -20.33 15.36 -1.81
N SER A 303 -21.46 14.67 -1.92
CA SER A 303 -22.20 14.10 -0.77
C SER A 303 -21.34 13.14 0.06
N VAL A 304 -20.28 12.56 -0.52
CA VAL A 304 -19.28 11.73 0.18
C VAL A 304 -18.56 12.51 1.29
N ASN A 305 -18.47 13.84 1.20
CA ASN A 305 -17.88 14.70 2.24
C ASN A 305 -18.88 15.08 3.35
N CYS A 306 -20.16 14.74 3.18
CA CYS A 306 -21.24 15.01 4.11
C CYS A 306 -21.58 13.76 4.91
N LYS A 307 -20.78 13.46 5.93
CA LYS A 307 -21.04 12.32 6.83
C LYS A 307 -21.49 12.76 8.21
N LEU A 308 -22.55 12.14 8.67
CA LEU A 308 -23.07 12.21 10.03
C LEU A 308 -23.62 10.83 10.37
N GLU A 309 -23.40 10.37 11.60
CA GLU A 309 -23.80 9.03 12.00
C GLU A 309 -25.32 8.81 11.79
N ASN A 310 -25.69 7.65 11.25
CA ASN A 310 -27.07 7.22 11.00
C ASN A 310 -27.90 8.22 10.15
N SER A 311 -27.23 9.02 9.31
CA SER A 311 -27.85 10.03 8.45
C SER A 311 -27.34 9.90 7.02
N VAL A 312 -28.19 10.29 6.06
CA VAL A 312 -27.78 10.50 4.67
C VAL A 312 -27.43 11.97 4.51
N GLY A 313 -26.22 12.26 4.05
CA GLY A 313 -25.75 13.62 3.82
C GLY A 313 -25.76 13.98 2.35
N THR A 314 -26.27 15.15 2.02
CA THR A 314 -26.27 15.73 0.67
C THR A 314 -25.43 16.99 0.65
N CYS A 315 -24.54 17.11 -0.32
CA CYS A 315 -23.78 18.35 -0.56
C CYS A 315 -24.60 19.30 -1.44
N LEU A 316 -24.88 20.50 -0.93
CA LEU A 316 -25.51 21.58 -1.69
C LEU A 316 -24.42 22.57 -2.13
N ASN A 317 -24.54 23.10 -3.35
CA ASN A 317 -23.57 24.00 -3.98
C ASN A 317 -22.12 23.44 -3.96
N PRO A 318 -21.89 22.21 -4.45
CA PRO A 318 -20.60 21.53 -4.34
C PRO A 318 -19.45 22.37 -4.91
N GLY A 319 -18.35 22.42 -4.17
CA GLY A 319 -17.11 23.08 -4.61
C GLY A 319 -17.09 24.60 -4.48
N THR A 320 -18.16 25.23 -4.00
CA THR A 320 -18.20 26.69 -3.75
C THR A 320 -18.00 27.01 -2.27
N MET A 321 -17.71 28.27 -1.95
CA MET A 321 -17.64 28.72 -0.55
C MET A 321 -19.00 28.73 0.16
N GLN A 322 -20.11 28.61 -0.59
CA GLN A 322 -21.47 28.43 -0.07
C GLN A 322 -21.86 26.95 0.04
N ALA A 323 -20.91 26.02 -0.18
CA ALA A 323 -21.16 24.60 -0.02
C ALA A 323 -21.64 24.29 1.40
N GLU A 324 -22.69 23.50 1.54
CA GLU A 324 -23.22 23.07 2.83
C GLU A 324 -23.67 21.60 2.80
N CYS A 325 -23.57 20.93 3.95
CA CYS A 325 -24.07 19.57 4.11
C CYS A 325 -25.46 19.61 4.74
N ARG A 326 -26.45 19.09 4.03
CA ARG A 326 -27.79 18.81 4.56
C ARG A 326 -27.87 17.35 4.96
N PHE A 327 -28.43 17.08 6.13
CA PHE A 327 -28.59 15.71 6.63
C PHE A 327 -30.07 15.36 6.74
N SER A 328 -30.42 14.16 6.30
CA SER A 328 -31.70 13.51 6.55
C SER A 328 -31.48 12.21 7.32
N GLN A 329 -32.50 11.75 8.02
CA GLN A 329 -32.44 10.47 8.73
C GLN A 329 -32.35 9.31 7.72
N ALA A 330 -31.38 8.42 7.90
CA ALA A 330 -31.25 7.24 7.05
C ALA A 330 -32.41 6.27 7.31
N SER A 331 -32.93 5.62 6.25
CA SER A 331 -33.93 4.56 6.45
C SER A 331 -33.26 3.37 7.10
N ARG A 332 -33.94 2.73 8.06
CA ARG A 332 -33.41 1.52 8.69
C ARG A 332 -33.45 0.38 7.68
N VAL A 333 -32.29 -0.23 7.44
CA VAL A 333 -32.13 -1.45 6.64
C VAL A 333 -31.67 -2.57 7.57
N GLU A 334 -32.41 -3.67 7.65
CA GLU A 334 -31.98 -4.81 8.47
C GLU A 334 -30.94 -5.65 7.73
N VAL A 335 -29.83 -5.94 8.41
CA VAL A 335 -28.78 -6.85 7.95
C VAL A 335 -28.79 -8.07 8.85
N THR A 336 -29.40 -9.16 8.39
CA THR A 336 -29.33 -10.43 9.11
C THR A 336 -27.95 -11.06 8.90
N VAL A 337 -27.20 -11.21 10.00
CA VAL A 337 -25.87 -11.81 10.01
C VAL A 337 -25.97 -13.21 10.59
N VAL A 338 -25.70 -14.22 9.75
CA VAL A 338 -25.65 -15.61 10.19
C VAL A 338 -24.21 -15.97 10.52
N VAL A 339 -23.95 -16.36 11.76
CA VAL A 339 -22.60 -16.73 12.26
C VAL A 339 -22.65 -18.06 13.01
N PRO A 340 -21.61 -18.91 12.94
CA PRO A 340 -21.54 -20.10 13.78
C PRO A 340 -21.28 -19.73 15.25
N ARG A 341 -21.96 -20.38 16.20
CA ARG A 341 -21.76 -20.14 17.65
C ARG A 341 -20.32 -20.38 18.10
N SER A 342 -19.64 -21.30 17.43
CA SER A 342 -18.31 -21.77 17.79
C SER A 342 -17.19 -21.07 17.02
N CYS A 343 -17.51 -20.20 16.04
CA CYS A 343 -16.50 -19.62 15.16
C CYS A 343 -15.64 -18.59 15.91
N VAL A 344 -14.35 -18.85 16.01
CA VAL A 344 -13.37 -17.98 16.68
C VAL A 344 -12.78 -16.99 15.67
N THR A 345 -12.71 -17.38 14.41
CA THR A 345 -12.09 -16.62 13.31
C THR A 345 -13.08 -15.75 12.53
N CYS A 346 -14.39 -15.89 12.78
CA CYS A 346 -15.41 -15.09 12.12
C CYS A 346 -15.41 -13.65 12.66
N ASP A 347 -14.77 -12.73 11.94
CA ASP A 347 -14.85 -11.29 12.20
C ASP A 347 -15.91 -10.64 11.28
N THR A 348 -16.97 -10.11 11.88
CA THR A 348 -18.06 -9.44 11.16
C THR A 348 -17.91 -7.92 11.07
N ALA A 349 -17.03 -7.33 11.88
CA ALA A 349 -16.96 -5.89 12.07
C ALA A 349 -16.56 -5.16 10.78
N LYS A 350 -15.57 -5.69 10.07
CA LYS A 350 -15.07 -5.10 8.81
C LYS A 350 -16.16 -5.04 7.74
N THR A 351 -16.85 -6.16 7.51
CA THR A 351 -17.90 -6.24 6.48
C THR A 351 -19.11 -5.39 6.86
N LEU A 352 -19.52 -5.40 8.13
CA LEU A 352 -20.61 -4.53 8.60
C LEU A 352 -20.26 -3.04 8.51
N SER A 353 -19.01 -2.66 8.81
CA SER A 353 -18.53 -1.29 8.62
C SER A 353 -18.60 -0.87 7.15
N ASN A 354 -18.17 -1.75 6.23
CA ASN A 354 -18.28 -1.50 4.79
C ASN A 354 -19.74 -1.37 4.33
N ILE A 355 -20.65 -2.22 4.81
CA ILE A 355 -22.09 -2.10 4.49
C ILE A 355 -22.63 -0.77 5.03
N LYS A 356 -22.32 -0.43 6.30
CA LYS A 356 -22.78 0.81 6.93
C LYS A 356 -22.20 2.06 6.27
N HIS A 357 -21.01 1.96 5.66
CA HIS A 357 -20.41 3.05 4.89
C HIS A 357 -21.28 3.46 3.70
N HIS A 358 -21.86 2.50 2.99
CA HIS A 358 -22.72 2.74 1.83
C HIS A 358 -24.20 2.88 2.21
N ILE A 359 -24.64 2.20 3.27
CA ILE A 359 -26.01 2.23 3.77
C ILE A 359 -25.96 2.66 5.23
N PRO A 360 -26.00 3.98 5.54
CA PRO A 360 -25.82 4.49 6.90
C PRO A 360 -26.83 3.95 7.92
N GLY A 361 -28.05 3.60 7.46
CA GLY A 361 -29.12 3.02 8.28
C GLY A 361 -29.06 1.50 8.45
N ALA A 362 -27.99 0.84 7.97
CA ALA A 362 -27.80 -0.60 8.12
C ALA A 362 -27.64 -0.98 9.61
N ALA A 363 -28.50 -1.89 10.08
CA ALA A 363 -28.52 -2.39 11.45
C ALA A 363 -28.42 -3.92 11.45
N ALA A 364 -27.40 -4.45 12.12
CA ALA A 364 -27.15 -5.89 12.16
C ALA A 364 -28.03 -6.61 13.20
N THR A 365 -28.68 -7.70 12.78
CA THR A 365 -29.35 -8.68 13.63
C THR A 365 -28.64 -10.01 13.49
N TYR A 366 -28.24 -10.64 14.61
CA TYR A 366 -27.48 -11.89 14.58
C TYR A 366 -28.38 -13.13 14.70
N LEU A 367 -28.16 -14.09 13.81
CA LEU A 367 -28.66 -15.46 13.92
C LEU A 367 -27.49 -16.42 14.04
N TYR A 368 -27.66 -17.48 14.83
CA TYR A 368 -26.58 -18.39 15.15
C TYR A 368 -26.76 -19.74 14.47
N TYR A 369 -25.66 -20.31 13.98
CA TYR A 369 -25.59 -21.64 13.41
C TYR A 369 -24.80 -22.60 14.34
N PRO A 370 -25.20 -23.88 14.47
CA PRO A 370 -26.42 -24.48 13.97
C PRO A 370 -27.61 -24.24 14.92
N GLU A 371 -28.70 -23.65 14.41
CA GLU A 371 -30.00 -23.64 15.07
C GLU A 371 -31.07 -24.02 14.03
N PRO A 372 -32.18 -24.67 14.42
CA PRO A 372 -33.15 -25.23 13.46
C PRO A 372 -33.69 -24.20 12.44
N GLY A 373 -33.95 -22.96 12.89
CA GLY A 373 -34.42 -21.88 12.01
C GLY A 373 -33.34 -21.42 11.02
N THR A 374 -32.09 -21.33 11.47
CA THR A 374 -30.96 -20.86 10.68
C THR A 374 -30.51 -21.89 9.64
N GLU A 375 -30.53 -23.18 9.99
CA GLU A 375 -30.24 -24.24 9.02
C GLU A 375 -31.24 -24.27 7.86
N LYS A 376 -32.52 -24.12 8.17
CA LYS A 376 -33.59 -24.05 7.17
C LYS A 376 -33.38 -22.86 6.25
N LEU A 377 -33.11 -21.68 6.82
CA LEU A 377 -32.84 -20.46 6.07
C LEU A 377 -31.64 -20.62 5.12
N LEU A 378 -30.51 -21.13 5.61
CA LEU A 378 -29.31 -21.33 4.80
C LEU A 378 -29.54 -22.32 3.64
N LYS A 379 -30.30 -23.41 3.88
CA LYS A 379 -30.69 -24.37 2.84
C LYS A 379 -31.59 -23.74 1.78
N GLU A 380 -32.61 -22.99 2.19
CA GLU A 380 -33.53 -22.29 1.28
C GLU A 380 -32.82 -21.26 0.40
N LEU A 381 -31.81 -20.58 0.95
CA LEU A 381 -31.04 -19.57 0.23
C LEU A 381 -29.83 -20.14 -0.54
N GLY A 382 -29.51 -21.43 -0.39
CA GLY A 382 -28.35 -22.06 -1.01
C GLY A 382 -27.01 -21.53 -0.51
N ILE A 383 -26.93 -21.15 0.77
CA ILE A 383 -25.73 -20.58 1.40
C ILE A 383 -25.01 -21.65 2.22
N ASN A 384 -23.76 -21.93 1.87
CA ASN A 384 -22.93 -22.96 2.50
C ASN A 384 -21.68 -22.40 3.20
N THR A 385 -21.50 -21.07 3.21
CA THR A 385 -20.35 -20.40 3.81
C THR A 385 -20.81 -19.31 4.78
N LEU A 386 -20.10 -19.16 5.90
CA LEU A 386 -20.40 -18.24 6.99
C LEU A 386 -19.13 -17.46 7.41
N PRO A 387 -19.23 -16.23 7.93
CA PRO A 387 -20.47 -15.49 8.18
C PRO A 387 -21.20 -15.09 6.90
N ALA A 388 -22.53 -15.15 6.91
CA ALA A 388 -23.38 -14.71 5.80
C ALA A 388 -24.12 -13.44 6.17
N TYR A 389 -24.19 -12.48 5.24
CA TYR A 389 -24.81 -11.17 5.43
C TYR A 389 -25.98 -11.04 4.46
N LEU A 390 -27.18 -10.85 5.01
CA LEU A 390 -28.44 -10.82 4.28
C LEU A 390 -29.11 -9.47 4.52
N LEU A 391 -29.08 -8.59 3.52
CA LEU A 391 -29.80 -7.33 3.54
C LEU A 391 -31.26 -7.60 3.14
N ASP A 392 -32.22 -6.98 3.83
CA ASP A 392 -33.61 -7.02 3.41
C ASP A 392 -33.86 -6.18 2.12
N ALA A 393 -35.05 -6.27 1.55
CA ALA A 393 -35.41 -5.55 0.32
C ALA A 393 -35.52 -4.03 0.49
N THR A 394 -35.55 -3.49 1.72
CA THR A 394 -35.56 -2.04 1.93
C THR A 394 -34.25 -1.39 1.53
N ALA A 395 -33.16 -2.17 1.50
CA ALA A 395 -31.86 -1.76 0.98
C ALA A 395 -31.94 -1.17 -0.43
N GLU A 396 -32.85 -1.66 -1.29
CA GLU A 396 -33.03 -1.18 -2.67
C GLU A 396 -33.36 0.32 -2.77
N LYS A 397 -33.88 0.92 -1.68
CA LYS A 397 -34.27 2.34 -1.64
C LYS A 397 -33.15 3.28 -1.23
N GLU A 398 -32.05 2.74 -0.72
CA GLU A 398 -30.93 3.52 -0.24
C GLU A 398 -30.02 3.92 -1.39
N GLU A 399 -29.62 5.18 -1.44
CA GLU A 399 -28.80 5.74 -2.52
C GLU A 399 -27.50 4.95 -2.73
N GLY A 400 -26.88 4.47 -1.64
CA GLY A 400 -25.65 3.67 -1.69
C GLY A 400 -25.83 2.21 -2.08
N PHE A 401 -27.06 1.73 -2.32
CA PHE A 401 -27.30 0.34 -2.75
C PHE A 401 -26.64 0.03 -4.10
N ALA A 402 -26.69 0.96 -5.04
CA ALA A 402 -26.08 0.82 -6.36
C ALA A 402 -24.57 0.55 -6.27
N ALA A 403 -23.88 1.16 -5.30
CA ALA A 403 -22.44 0.95 -5.07
C ALA A 403 -22.11 -0.46 -4.56
N LEU A 404 -23.07 -1.15 -3.94
CA LEU A 404 -22.91 -2.53 -3.47
C LEU A 404 -23.44 -3.56 -4.46
N GLN A 405 -24.19 -3.16 -5.49
CA GLN A 405 -25.01 -4.05 -6.32
C GLN A 405 -24.22 -5.20 -6.95
N ASP A 406 -23.00 -4.94 -7.46
CA ASP A 406 -22.14 -5.97 -8.06
C ASP A 406 -21.66 -7.03 -7.05
N ASN A 407 -21.69 -6.69 -5.76
CA ASN A 407 -21.32 -7.57 -4.66
C ASN A 407 -22.54 -8.22 -3.98
N LEU A 408 -23.76 -7.97 -4.47
CA LEU A 408 -25.00 -8.51 -3.92
C LEU A 408 -25.63 -9.54 -4.86
N GLN A 409 -26.15 -10.62 -4.29
CA GLN A 409 -26.90 -11.64 -5.00
C GLN A 409 -28.31 -11.73 -4.41
N LYS A 410 -29.34 -11.54 -5.25
CA LYS A 410 -30.72 -11.71 -4.79
C LYS A 410 -30.99 -13.19 -4.50
N ARG A 411 -31.34 -13.51 -3.26
CA ARG A 411 -31.66 -14.87 -2.77
C ARG A 411 -32.98 -14.81 -2.00
N GLY A 412 -34.05 -15.30 -2.61
CA GLY A 412 -35.39 -15.15 -2.04
C GLY A 412 -35.75 -13.68 -1.81
N LYS A 413 -36.09 -13.33 -0.56
CA LYS A 413 -36.41 -11.95 -0.14
C LYS A 413 -35.20 -11.11 0.28
N PHE A 414 -34.00 -11.67 0.24
CA PHE A 414 -32.77 -11.03 0.73
C PHE A 414 -31.80 -10.71 -0.41
N TYR A 415 -30.92 -9.76 -0.15
CA TYR A 415 -29.68 -9.55 -0.87
C TYR A 415 -28.53 -10.13 -0.07
N PHE A 416 -27.98 -11.25 -0.57
CA PHE A 416 -26.84 -11.92 0.01
C PHE A 416 -25.53 -11.26 -0.45
N VAL A 417 -24.71 -10.83 0.49
CA VAL A 417 -23.38 -10.29 0.18
C VAL A 417 -22.46 -11.42 -0.27
N ASN A 418 -21.85 -11.26 -1.44
CA ASN A 418 -20.98 -12.26 -2.05
C ASN A 418 -19.78 -12.57 -1.14
N PRO A 419 -19.51 -13.85 -0.79
CA PRO A 419 -18.36 -14.25 0.03
C PRO A 419 -17.00 -13.83 -0.52
N ARG A 420 -16.88 -13.60 -1.84
CA ARG A 420 -15.65 -13.04 -2.43
C ARG A 420 -15.36 -11.61 -1.95
N PHE A 421 -16.41 -10.86 -1.60
CA PHE A 421 -16.32 -9.50 -1.07
C PHE A 421 -16.31 -9.49 0.46
N SER A 422 -17.21 -10.24 1.10
CA SER A 422 -17.35 -10.25 2.57
C SER A 422 -16.30 -11.10 3.29
N GLY A 423 -15.64 -12.01 2.57
CA GLY A 423 -14.91 -13.13 3.16
C GLY A 423 -15.86 -14.16 3.77
N PHE A 424 -15.30 -15.32 4.12
CA PHE A 424 -15.94 -16.33 4.94
C PHE A 424 -14.87 -17.09 5.74
N SER A 425 -15.28 -17.73 6.84
CA SER A 425 -14.38 -18.47 7.72
C SER A 425 -14.95 -19.81 8.16
N TYR A 426 -16.12 -20.20 7.66
CA TYR A 426 -16.78 -21.43 8.07
C TYR A 426 -17.62 -22.02 6.94
N PHE A 427 -17.55 -23.34 6.77
CA PHE A 427 -18.37 -24.08 5.83
C PHE A 427 -19.55 -24.75 6.56
N ALA A 428 -20.76 -24.29 6.28
CA ALA A 428 -21.98 -24.89 6.79
C ALA A 428 -22.23 -26.27 6.16
N PHE A 429 -22.91 -27.15 6.90
CA PHE A 429 -23.33 -28.49 6.47
C PHE A 429 -22.22 -29.50 6.19
N ARG A 430 -20.95 -29.16 6.45
CA ARG A 430 -19.87 -30.14 6.45
C ARG A 430 -19.90 -30.96 7.72
N ASP A 431 -19.59 -32.25 7.61
CA ASP A 431 -19.43 -33.12 8.77
C ASP A 431 -18.21 -32.70 9.59
N ARG A 432 -18.43 -32.56 10.89
CA ARG A 432 -17.38 -32.19 11.84
C ARG A 432 -16.47 -33.38 12.09
N ILE A 433 -15.17 -33.20 11.85
CA ILE A 433 -14.15 -34.22 12.16
C ILE A 433 -13.37 -33.76 13.39
N LYS A 434 -13.81 -34.19 14.58
CA LYS A 434 -13.28 -33.69 15.86
C LYS A 434 -11.75 -33.87 15.94
N GLY A 435 -11.06 -32.79 16.27
CA GLY A 435 -9.59 -32.77 16.45
C GLY A 435 -8.77 -32.77 15.15
N ARG A 436 -9.40 -32.90 13.97
CA ARG A 436 -8.70 -32.81 12.69
C ARG A 436 -8.28 -31.36 12.41
N ILE A 437 -7.06 -31.22 11.92
CA ILE A 437 -6.50 -29.95 11.44
C ILE A 437 -5.88 -30.25 10.08
N ASP A 438 -6.29 -29.52 9.06
CA ASP A 438 -5.68 -29.58 7.74
C ASP A 438 -4.89 -28.28 7.51
N LEU A 439 -3.64 -28.42 7.05
CA LEU A 439 -2.68 -27.35 6.81
C LEU A 439 -2.32 -27.30 5.32
N PHE A 440 -2.66 -26.21 4.67
CA PHE A 440 -2.42 -25.97 3.25
C PHE A 440 -1.19 -25.07 3.08
N ILE A 441 -0.13 -25.58 2.45
CA ILE A 441 1.16 -24.87 2.34
C ILE A 441 1.86 -25.07 1.01
N SER A 442 2.71 -24.10 0.67
CA SER A 442 3.86 -24.29 -0.22
C SER A 442 5.13 -24.37 0.61
N LEU A 443 6.01 -25.32 0.30
CA LEU A 443 7.32 -25.43 0.95
C LEU A 443 8.28 -24.30 0.57
N LEU A 444 8.01 -23.59 -0.52
CA LEU A 444 8.89 -22.54 -1.03
C LEU A 444 8.45 -21.13 -0.58
N ASP A 445 7.26 -21.02 0.01
CA ASP A 445 6.79 -19.79 0.65
C ASP A 445 7.72 -19.34 1.79
N LYS A 446 7.63 -18.05 2.11
CA LYS A 446 8.40 -17.46 3.20
C LYS A 446 7.85 -17.97 4.54
N ASP A 447 8.76 -18.30 5.47
CA ASP A 447 8.45 -18.73 6.84
C ASP A 447 7.70 -20.08 6.95
N THR A 448 7.60 -20.88 5.89
CA THR A 448 6.95 -22.21 5.96
C THR A 448 7.64 -23.15 6.94
N ASP A 449 8.96 -23.05 7.09
CA ASP A 449 9.73 -23.78 8.10
C ASP A 449 9.22 -23.50 9.52
N LYS A 450 8.99 -22.22 9.84
CA LYS A 450 8.43 -21.78 11.13
C LYS A 450 6.98 -22.20 11.30
N VAL A 451 6.17 -22.13 10.24
CA VAL A 451 4.78 -22.62 10.26
C VAL A 451 4.79 -24.09 10.66
N LEU A 452 5.58 -24.93 9.98
CA LEU A 452 5.68 -26.35 10.25
C LEU A 452 6.16 -26.64 11.68
N GLU A 453 7.17 -25.92 12.18
CA GLU A 453 7.66 -26.05 13.55
C GLU A 453 6.57 -25.74 14.59
N VAL A 454 5.79 -24.67 14.39
CA VAL A 454 4.71 -24.29 15.32
C VAL A 454 3.54 -25.25 15.24
N THR A 455 3.23 -25.78 14.06
CA THR A 455 2.05 -26.65 13.85
C THR A 455 2.32 -28.11 14.21
N ARG A 456 3.59 -28.56 14.22
CA ARG A 456 3.98 -29.94 14.53
C ARG A 456 3.30 -30.54 15.77
N PRO A 457 3.21 -29.85 16.93
CA PRO A 457 2.58 -30.41 18.12
C PRO A 457 1.08 -30.72 17.97
N PHE A 458 0.45 -30.18 16.93
CA PHE A 458 -0.97 -30.37 16.64
C PHE A 458 -1.23 -31.42 15.56
N ASN A 459 -0.16 -32.00 14.98
CA ASN A 459 -0.20 -33.08 13.99
C ASN A 459 -1.22 -32.84 12.84
N PRO A 460 -1.08 -31.76 12.06
CA PRO A 460 -2.01 -31.48 10.98
C PRO A 460 -1.80 -32.40 9.77
N GLU A 461 -2.88 -32.66 9.03
CA GLU A 461 -2.83 -33.21 7.69
C GLU A 461 -2.30 -32.14 6.73
N VAL A 462 -1.16 -32.39 6.08
CA VAL A 462 -0.52 -31.40 5.19
C VAL A 462 -1.03 -31.57 3.76
N HIS A 463 -1.52 -30.47 3.19
CA HIS A 463 -1.97 -30.37 1.80
C HIS A 463 -1.07 -29.41 1.03
N PHE A 464 -0.50 -29.86 -0.09
CA PHE A 464 0.39 -29.05 -0.91
C PHE A 464 -0.39 -28.19 -1.89
N LEU A 465 -0.01 -26.92 -2.05
CA LEU A 465 -0.67 -25.96 -2.95
C LEU A 465 -0.34 -26.20 -4.43
N THR A 466 -0.66 -27.40 -4.91
CA THR A 466 -0.54 -27.82 -6.31
C THR A 466 -1.92 -27.97 -6.93
N VAL A 467 -2.03 -27.67 -8.22
CA VAL A 467 -3.25 -27.81 -9.03
C VAL A 467 -3.00 -28.83 -10.13
N GLU A 468 -3.98 -29.69 -10.39
CA GLU A 468 -3.98 -30.58 -11.54
C GLU A 468 -4.77 -29.94 -12.70
N GLY A 469 -4.20 -29.95 -13.90
CA GLY A 469 -4.86 -29.48 -15.11
C GLY A 469 -6.12 -30.28 -15.46
N GLU A 470 -7.01 -29.67 -16.22
CA GLU A 470 -8.25 -30.30 -16.71
C GLU A 470 -8.22 -30.43 -18.25
N GLY A 471 -9.05 -31.32 -18.79
CA GLY A 471 -9.15 -31.51 -20.23
C GLY A 471 -7.84 -32.02 -20.87
N ALA A 472 -7.26 -31.24 -21.79
CA ALA A 472 -6.03 -31.61 -22.50
C ALA A 472 -4.80 -31.72 -21.58
N ASP A 473 -4.83 -31.06 -20.42
CA ASP A 473 -3.75 -31.02 -19.44
C ASP A 473 -4.01 -31.97 -18.25
N ALA A 474 -5.00 -32.87 -18.36
CA ALA A 474 -5.30 -33.84 -17.31
C ALA A 474 -4.07 -34.70 -16.98
N GLY A 475 -3.72 -34.78 -15.69
CA GLY A 475 -2.52 -35.47 -15.21
C GLY A 475 -1.24 -34.62 -15.21
N MET A 476 -1.30 -33.36 -15.65
CA MET A 476 -0.23 -32.39 -15.49
C MET A 476 -0.48 -31.55 -14.23
N PHE A 477 0.54 -31.43 -13.39
CA PHE A 477 0.49 -30.64 -12.17
C PHE A 477 1.21 -29.30 -12.35
N SER A 478 0.67 -28.27 -11.74
CA SER A 478 1.26 -26.93 -11.69
C SER A 478 1.21 -26.38 -10.26
N ALA A 479 2.23 -25.59 -9.90
CA ALA A 479 2.33 -24.93 -8.61
C ALA A 479 2.91 -23.52 -8.82
N ILE A 480 2.71 -22.62 -7.86
CA ILE A 480 2.98 -21.18 -8.02
C ILE A 480 4.47 -20.88 -8.22
N HIS A 481 5.36 -21.68 -7.64
CA HIS A 481 6.82 -21.58 -7.79
C HIS A 481 7.35 -22.48 -8.92
N GLY A 482 6.47 -23.03 -9.76
CA GLY A 482 6.81 -23.75 -10.97
C GLY A 482 7.16 -25.23 -10.76
N LYS A 483 7.89 -25.81 -11.72
CA LYS A 483 8.12 -27.26 -11.81
C LYS A 483 8.89 -27.83 -10.61
N GLY A 484 9.85 -27.08 -10.07
CA GLY A 484 10.64 -27.53 -8.92
C GLY A 484 9.79 -27.78 -7.68
N GLU A 485 8.75 -26.97 -7.48
CA GLU A 485 7.78 -27.16 -6.40
C GLU A 485 6.93 -28.41 -6.61
N VAL A 486 6.45 -28.65 -7.84
CA VAL A 486 5.70 -29.87 -8.18
C VAL A 486 6.54 -31.11 -7.89
N GLU A 487 7.81 -31.11 -8.29
CA GLU A 487 8.73 -32.22 -7.99
C GLU A 487 8.94 -32.42 -6.49
N GLU A 488 9.00 -31.33 -5.71
CA GLU A 488 9.09 -31.39 -4.25
C GLU A 488 7.81 -31.96 -3.62
N CYS A 489 6.65 -31.57 -4.12
CA CYS A 489 5.36 -32.09 -3.65
C CYS A 489 5.24 -33.60 -3.95
N LEU A 490 5.67 -34.05 -5.14
CA LEU A 490 5.73 -35.47 -5.51
C LEU A 490 6.66 -36.27 -4.58
N ARG A 491 7.83 -35.74 -4.23
CA ARG A 491 8.72 -36.36 -3.23
C ARG A 491 8.05 -36.40 -1.86
N SER A 492 7.46 -35.30 -1.43
CA SER A 492 6.86 -35.15 -0.11
C SER A 492 5.73 -36.14 0.15
N VAL A 493 4.83 -36.35 -0.82
CA VAL A 493 3.75 -37.35 -0.68
C VAL A 493 4.29 -38.79 -0.66
N CYS A 494 5.42 -39.06 -1.33
CA CYS A 494 6.12 -40.34 -1.20
C CYS A 494 6.72 -40.51 0.18
N VAL A 495 7.35 -39.47 0.75
CA VAL A 495 7.88 -39.50 2.12
C VAL A 495 6.75 -39.75 3.11
N GLN A 496 5.62 -39.08 2.98
CA GLN A 496 4.44 -39.30 3.81
C GLN A 496 3.97 -40.76 3.78
N LYS A 497 3.96 -41.38 2.60
CA LYS A 497 3.55 -42.78 2.42
C LYS A 497 4.54 -43.79 3.03
N TYR A 498 5.81 -43.67 2.68
CA TYR A 498 6.82 -44.69 3.00
C TYR A 498 7.48 -44.48 4.36
N TYR A 499 7.57 -43.24 4.82
CA TYR A 499 8.25 -42.84 6.06
C TYR A 499 7.44 -41.77 6.82
N PRO A 500 6.21 -42.08 7.27
CA PRO A 500 5.35 -41.09 7.95
C PRO A 500 6.01 -40.46 9.18
N GLU A 501 6.82 -41.22 9.93
CA GLU A 501 7.56 -40.72 11.09
C GLU A 501 8.63 -39.67 10.73
N ALA A 502 9.18 -39.73 9.51
CA ALA A 502 10.18 -38.77 9.02
C ALA A 502 9.54 -37.59 8.26
N PHE A 503 8.23 -37.64 7.98
CA PHE A 503 7.57 -36.69 7.09
C PHE A 503 7.69 -35.24 7.55
N PHE A 504 7.37 -34.95 8.81
CA PHE A 504 7.46 -33.58 9.33
C PHE A 504 8.90 -33.06 9.37
N ASP A 505 9.86 -33.90 9.75
CA ASP A 505 11.29 -33.52 9.76
C ASP A 505 11.80 -33.24 8.35
N TYR A 506 11.39 -34.06 7.38
CA TYR A 506 11.66 -33.84 5.97
C TYR A 506 11.12 -32.49 5.48
N LEU A 507 9.84 -32.19 5.75
CA LEU A 507 9.23 -30.93 5.33
C LEU A 507 9.93 -29.71 5.94
N ILE A 508 10.25 -29.75 7.24
CA ILE A 508 10.96 -28.66 7.94
C ILE A 508 12.34 -28.45 7.32
N CYS A 509 13.09 -29.54 7.08
CA CYS A 509 14.39 -29.47 6.42
C CYS A 509 14.29 -28.86 5.02
N ARG A 510 13.34 -29.30 4.19
CA ARG A 510 13.14 -28.78 2.85
C ARG A 510 12.72 -27.31 2.84
N ALA A 511 11.85 -26.88 3.76
CA ALA A 511 11.46 -25.49 3.87
C ALA A 511 12.62 -24.57 4.29
N LYS A 512 13.55 -25.05 5.13
CA LYS A 512 14.80 -24.32 5.49
C LYS A 512 15.80 -24.23 4.34
N HIS A 513 15.80 -25.23 3.46
CA HIS A 513 16.73 -25.36 2.33
C HIS A 513 16.00 -25.23 0.99
N LYS A 514 15.05 -24.30 0.90
CA LYS A 514 14.15 -24.16 -0.26
C LYS A 514 14.85 -23.80 -1.58
N ASP A 515 16.00 -23.14 -1.51
CA ASP A 515 16.83 -22.81 -2.68
C ASP A 515 17.77 -23.96 -3.10
N SER A 516 17.82 -25.04 -2.31
CA SER A 516 18.65 -26.22 -2.59
C SER A 516 17.87 -27.30 -3.32
N SER A 517 18.50 -27.88 -4.35
CA SER A 517 18.04 -29.07 -5.06
C SER A 517 18.44 -30.38 -4.36
N TRP A 518 19.32 -30.33 -3.36
CA TRP A 518 19.82 -31.48 -2.59
C TRP A 518 18.80 -31.88 -1.50
N TRP A 519 17.71 -32.53 -1.91
CA TRP A 519 16.68 -33.03 -0.98
C TRP A 519 17.14 -34.27 -0.21
N GLU A 520 18.16 -34.97 -0.71
CA GLU A 520 18.72 -36.17 -0.08
C GLU A 520 19.31 -35.91 1.30
N ASP A 521 19.78 -34.68 1.57
CA ASP A 521 20.33 -34.29 2.86
C ASP A 521 19.26 -34.28 3.98
N CYS A 522 17.97 -34.29 3.62
CA CYS A 522 16.85 -34.28 4.54
C CYS A 522 16.33 -35.68 4.92
N LEU A 523 16.99 -36.76 4.45
CA LEU A 523 16.59 -38.14 4.70
C LEU A 523 17.80 -39.03 5.00
N ALA A 524 17.57 -40.13 5.71
CA ALA A 524 18.59 -41.16 5.91
C ALA A 524 18.88 -41.91 4.59
N ALA A 525 20.09 -42.43 4.43
CA ALA A 525 20.56 -43.02 3.17
C ALA A 525 19.67 -44.19 2.68
N GLU A 526 19.19 -45.01 3.61
CA GLU A 526 18.28 -46.14 3.37
C GLU A 526 16.90 -45.71 2.88
N GLN A 527 16.51 -44.45 3.10
CA GLN A 527 15.21 -43.91 2.69
C GLN A 527 15.23 -43.39 1.24
N LEU A 528 16.41 -43.10 0.68
CA LEU A 528 16.53 -42.38 -0.59
C LEU A 528 16.02 -43.17 -1.80
N GLN A 529 16.30 -44.48 -1.88
CA GLN A 529 15.95 -45.27 -3.06
C GLN A 529 14.43 -45.46 -3.21
N PRO A 530 13.67 -45.82 -2.17
CA PRO A 530 12.21 -45.90 -2.27
C PRO A 530 11.56 -44.57 -2.68
N ILE A 531 12.06 -43.44 -2.15
CA ILE A 531 11.54 -42.12 -2.52
C ILE A 531 11.85 -41.76 -3.97
N ARG A 532 13.07 -42.05 -4.46
CA ARG A 532 13.42 -41.85 -5.89
C ARG A 532 12.52 -42.66 -6.82
N MET A 533 12.24 -43.92 -6.47
CA MET A 533 11.38 -44.79 -7.27
C MET A 533 9.94 -44.28 -7.28
N CYS A 534 9.40 -43.91 -6.12
CA CYS A 534 8.04 -43.40 -6.00
C CYS A 534 7.87 -42.06 -6.75
N ALA A 535 8.74 -41.07 -6.49
CA ALA A 535 8.61 -39.70 -7.01
C ALA A 535 8.64 -39.60 -8.54
N ARG A 536 9.22 -40.60 -9.22
CA ARG A 536 9.29 -40.67 -10.70
C ARG A 536 8.13 -41.45 -11.33
N GLY A 537 7.35 -42.18 -10.53
CA GLY A 537 6.30 -43.07 -11.01
C GLY A 537 4.89 -42.47 -10.92
N ASP A 538 3.93 -43.22 -11.46
CA ASP A 538 2.51 -42.87 -11.39
C ASP A 538 1.96 -42.90 -9.96
N GLU A 539 2.65 -43.62 -9.06
CA GLU A 539 2.31 -43.66 -7.64
C GLU A 539 2.36 -42.27 -7.00
N ALA A 540 3.44 -41.50 -7.19
CA ALA A 540 3.54 -40.15 -6.66
C ALA A 540 2.45 -39.23 -7.22
N ARG A 541 2.13 -39.37 -8.51
CA ARG A 541 1.07 -38.59 -9.17
C ARG A 541 -0.31 -38.90 -8.56
N ARG A 542 -0.59 -40.18 -8.29
CA ARG A 542 -1.84 -40.59 -7.62
C ARG A 542 -1.90 -40.06 -6.19
N LEU A 543 -0.81 -40.18 -5.43
CA LEU A 543 -0.74 -39.68 -4.04
C LEU A 543 -0.89 -38.16 -3.99
N LEU A 544 -0.25 -37.43 -4.91
CA LEU A 544 -0.38 -35.98 -5.00
C LEU A 544 -1.81 -35.57 -5.37
N ARG A 545 -2.45 -36.27 -6.29
CA ARG A 545 -3.86 -36.04 -6.62
C ARG A 545 -4.78 -36.24 -5.41
N GLU A 546 -4.55 -37.29 -4.63
CA GLU A 546 -5.28 -37.54 -3.38
C GLU A 546 -5.03 -36.42 -2.35
N ASN A 547 -3.77 -35.99 -2.20
CA ASN A 547 -3.37 -34.91 -1.31
C ASN A 547 -4.06 -33.57 -1.65
N ILE A 548 -4.11 -33.20 -2.93
CA ILE A 548 -4.70 -31.91 -3.36
C ILE A 548 -6.22 -31.95 -3.53
N GLY A 549 -6.88 -33.09 -3.29
CA GLY A 549 -8.31 -33.24 -3.45
C GLY A 549 -9.10 -32.22 -2.63
N LEU A 550 -8.68 -32.00 -1.38
CA LEU A 550 -9.30 -31.01 -0.49
C LEU A 550 -9.04 -29.57 -0.95
N ASN A 551 -7.89 -29.28 -1.56
CA ASN A 551 -7.62 -27.96 -2.16
C ASN A 551 -8.63 -27.66 -3.26
N LYS A 552 -8.85 -28.64 -4.15
CA LYS A 552 -9.78 -28.53 -5.27
C LYS A 552 -11.22 -28.36 -4.78
N GLU A 553 -11.62 -29.15 -3.78
CA GLU A 553 -12.95 -29.08 -3.18
C GLU A 553 -13.23 -27.71 -2.56
N LEU A 554 -12.27 -27.15 -1.81
CA LEU A 554 -12.44 -25.91 -1.05
C LEU A 554 -12.00 -24.65 -1.81
N GLY A 555 -11.34 -24.80 -2.96
CA GLY A 555 -10.78 -23.69 -3.73
C GLY A 555 -9.59 -23.01 -3.04
N VAL A 556 -8.81 -23.74 -2.24
CA VAL A 556 -7.64 -23.19 -1.54
C VAL A 556 -6.46 -23.10 -2.50
N MET A 557 -6.02 -21.87 -2.79
CA MET A 557 -4.92 -21.60 -3.72
C MET A 557 -3.67 -21.00 -3.06
N PHE A 558 -3.78 -20.53 -1.81
CA PHE A 558 -2.73 -19.83 -1.10
C PHE A 558 -2.61 -20.34 0.34
N GLY A 559 -1.43 -20.20 0.92
CA GLY A 559 -1.14 -20.60 2.28
C GLY A 559 -0.19 -19.64 3.01
N PRO A 560 0.09 -19.91 4.29
CA PRO A 560 -0.48 -20.99 5.08
C PRO A 560 -1.99 -20.77 5.35
N THR A 561 -2.79 -21.79 5.01
CA THR A 561 -4.23 -21.82 5.29
C THR A 561 -4.52 -23.02 6.18
N PHE A 562 -5.47 -22.87 7.10
CA PHE A 562 -5.85 -23.88 8.09
C PHE A 562 -7.32 -24.19 7.96
N LEU A 563 -7.67 -25.47 8.00
CA LEU A 563 -9.05 -25.94 8.17
C LEU A 563 -9.14 -26.74 9.46
N ILE A 564 -10.02 -26.31 10.36
CA ILE A 564 -10.21 -26.87 11.69
C ILE A 564 -11.51 -27.66 11.73
N GLU A 565 -11.40 -28.90 12.18
CA GLU A 565 -12.50 -29.87 12.32
C GLU A 565 -13.35 -30.02 11.05
N ASN A 566 -12.75 -29.83 9.87
CA ASN A 566 -13.38 -29.85 8.55
C ASN A 566 -14.48 -28.77 8.35
N GLN A 567 -14.50 -27.70 9.15
CA GLN A 567 -15.55 -26.69 9.13
C GLN A 567 -15.05 -25.25 9.15
N GLU A 568 -14.10 -24.90 10.03
CA GLU A 568 -13.63 -23.51 10.18
C GLU A 568 -12.32 -23.29 9.41
N ILE A 569 -12.26 -22.30 8.54
CA ILE A 569 -11.11 -22.02 7.66
C ILE A 569 -10.56 -20.61 7.89
N PHE A 570 -9.25 -20.48 7.97
CA PHE A 570 -8.57 -19.19 8.07
C PHE A 570 -7.15 -19.23 7.48
N ALA A 571 -6.64 -18.08 7.09
CA ALA A 571 -5.27 -17.91 6.59
C ALA A 571 -4.50 -16.93 7.50
N THR A 572 -3.17 -17.08 7.57
CA THR A 572 -2.31 -16.20 8.38
C THR A 572 -1.27 -15.49 7.51
N GLN A 573 -0.91 -14.26 7.92
CA GLN A 573 0.24 -13.55 7.34
C GLN A 573 1.51 -14.09 8.03
N GLY A 574 2.17 -15.06 7.39
CA GLY A 574 3.34 -15.73 7.94
C GLY A 574 3.02 -16.74 9.06
N ALA A 575 4.05 -17.12 9.83
CA ALA A 575 3.94 -18.15 10.87
C ALA A 575 3.16 -17.64 12.10
N PRO A 576 2.03 -18.29 12.47
CA PRO A 576 1.33 -17.97 13.71
C PRO A 576 2.19 -18.34 14.92
N THR A 577 2.00 -17.65 16.03
CA THR A 577 2.57 -18.07 17.33
C THR A 577 1.84 -19.31 17.85
N LYS A 578 2.53 -20.10 18.68
CA LYS A 578 1.94 -21.28 19.33
C LYS A 578 0.74 -20.90 20.19
N GLU A 579 0.78 -19.75 20.84
CA GLU A 579 -0.31 -19.20 21.65
C GLU A 579 -1.53 -18.84 20.79
N GLN A 580 -1.32 -18.18 19.65
CA GLN A 580 -2.39 -17.85 18.70
C GLN A 580 -3.08 -19.12 18.20
N LEU A 581 -2.30 -20.11 17.75
CA LEU A 581 -2.84 -21.36 17.24
C LEU A 581 -3.53 -22.16 18.36
N SER A 582 -2.91 -22.23 19.55
CA SER A 582 -3.52 -22.88 20.72
C SER A 582 -4.85 -22.24 21.10
N LYS A 583 -4.99 -20.91 21.01
CA LYS A 583 -6.25 -20.22 21.33
C LYS A 583 -7.36 -20.58 20.34
N ILE A 584 -7.03 -20.73 19.06
CA ILE A 584 -7.97 -21.12 18.01
C ILE A 584 -8.38 -22.59 18.18
N LEU A 585 -7.41 -23.46 18.50
CA LEU A 585 -7.61 -24.91 18.63
C LEU A 585 -8.24 -25.33 19.97
N ARG A 586 -8.01 -24.58 21.06
CA ARG A 586 -8.57 -24.82 22.40
C ARG A 586 -9.94 -24.17 22.58
N ARG A 587 -10.84 -24.34 21.61
CA ARG A 587 -12.26 -24.16 21.92
C ARG A 587 -12.63 -24.84 23.24
#